data_AF-A0A6J5GA76-F1
#
_entry.id   AF-A0A6J5GA76-F1
#
_cell.length_a   1.000
_cell.length_b   1.000
_cell.length_c   1.000
_cell.angle_alpha   90.00
_cell.angle_beta   90.00
_cell.angle_gamma   90.00
#
_symmetry.space_group_name_H-M   'P 1'
#
loop_
_entity.id
_entity.type
_entity.pdbx_description
1 polymer ?
#
loop_
_entity_poly.entity_id
_entity_poly.type
_entity_poly.pdbx_seq_one_letter_code
_entity_poly.pdbx_strand_id
1 'polypeptide(L)'
;MKFSTLACALLALLLISLRVQAQMQAPPENYEYLRRISVPDVVINCVAALDEWVRQGQRYDSLLVPDRRALTAHVETPAPDGAIMRVSTSGAMAQASPIDTLVHLRGFAKVRGKYAWEPVKATCGVWHSHIVDVALKPRPAHTDSTIQ
;
A
#
# COMPACT_ATOMS: atom_id res chain seq x y z
N MET A 1 26.83 39.93 -12.26
CA MET A 1 26.86 38.45 -12.35
C MET A 1 26.50 37.72 -11.04
N LYS A 2 26.31 38.40 -9.90
CA LYS A 2 25.98 37.76 -8.59
C LYS A 2 24.49 37.41 -8.39
N PHE A 3 23.58 38.09 -9.10
CA PHE A 3 22.14 37.85 -8.98
C PHE A 3 21.68 36.53 -9.62
N SER A 4 22.33 36.12 -10.71
CA SER A 4 21.99 34.87 -11.41
C SER A 4 22.31 33.63 -10.57
N THR A 5 23.42 33.64 -9.85
CA THR A 5 23.81 32.54 -8.94
C THR A 5 22.88 32.43 -7.74
N LEU A 6 22.39 33.55 -7.20
CA LEU A 6 21.41 33.57 -6.11
C LEU A 6 20.05 33.02 -6.56
N ALA A 7 19.60 33.38 -7.77
CA ALA A 7 18.36 32.86 -8.34
C ALA A 7 18.42 31.34 -8.58
N CYS A 8 19.52 30.83 -9.13
CA CYS A 8 19.71 29.39 -9.30
C CYS A 8 19.76 28.63 -7.96
N ALA A 9 20.43 29.18 -6.95
CA ALA A 9 20.51 28.56 -5.63
C ALA A 9 19.14 28.49 -4.95
N LEU A 10 18.34 29.56 -5.02
CA LEU A 10 16.97 29.57 -4.50
C LEU A 10 16.07 28.59 -5.25
N LEU A 11 16.17 28.51 -6.58
CA LEU A 11 15.39 27.58 -7.38
C LEU A 11 15.72 26.12 -7.05
N ALA A 12 17.02 25.81 -6.89
CA ALA A 12 17.46 24.47 -6.48
C ALA A 12 16.95 24.10 -5.08
N LEU A 13 17.01 25.04 -4.13
CA LEU A 13 16.50 24.81 -2.77
C LEU A 13 14.99 24.56 -2.77
N LEU A 14 14.25 25.33 -3.58
CA LEU A 14 12.80 25.20 -3.72
C LEU A 14 12.43 23.83 -4.32
N LEU A 15 13.15 23.39 -5.36
CA LEU A 15 12.96 22.08 -5.98
C LEU A 15 13.26 20.92 -5.02
N ILE A 16 14.33 21.03 -4.21
CA ILE A 16 14.67 20.01 -3.20
C ILE A 16 13.60 19.99 -2.11
N SER A 17 13.13 21.15 -1.63
CA SER A 17 12.10 21.23 -0.60
C SER A 17 10.74 20.65 -1.07
N LEU A 18 10.36 20.88 -2.33
CA LEU A 18 9.16 20.25 -2.92
C LEU A 18 9.27 18.72 -2.96
N ARG A 19 10.45 18.19 -3.29
CA ARG A 19 10.71 16.74 -3.34
C ARG A 19 10.62 16.11 -1.94
N VAL A 20 11.10 16.80 -0.91
CA VAL A 20 11.01 16.35 0.49
C VAL A 20 9.56 16.35 0.96
N GLN A 21 8.76 17.36 0.63
CA GLN A 21 7.35 17.39 1.03
C GLN A 21 6.49 16.35 0.31
N ALA A 22 6.82 15.99 -0.93
CA ALA A 22 6.15 14.90 -1.64
C ALA A 22 6.32 13.53 -0.96
N GLN A 23 7.36 13.35 -0.13
CA GLN A 23 7.57 12.14 0.67
C GLN A 23 6.83 12.17 2.01
N MET A 24 6.41 13.35 2.48
CA MET A 24 5.50 13.51 3.61
C MET A 24 4.06 13.42 3.12
N GLN A 25 3.65 12.25 2.62
CA GLN A 25 2.25 12.02 2.30
C GLN A 25 1.43 12.17 3.57
N ALA A 26 0.75 13.33 3.71
CA ALA A 26 -0.30 13.51 4.67
C ALA A 26 -1.32 12.36 4.48
N PRO A 27 -1.73 11.67 5.56
CA PRO A 27 -2.72 10.61 5.45
C PRO A 27 -3.97 11.19 4.78
N PRO A 28 -4.44 10.64 3.66
CA PRO A 28 -5.63 11.15 2.99
C PRO A 28 -6.79 11.18 4.00
N GLU A 29 -7.45 12.34 4.15
CA GLU A 29 -8.59 12.57 5.06
C GLU A 29 -9.71 11.53 4.89
N ASN A 30 -9.72 10.83 3.76
CA ASN A 30 -10.67 9.79 3.40
C ASN A 30 -10.66 8.56 4.33
N TYR A 31 -9.68 8.40 5.23
CA TYR A 31 -9.58 7.25 6.14
C TYR A 31 -9.83 7.57 7.63
N GLU A 32 -10.27 8.78 7.99
CA GLU A 32 -10.61 9.16 9.37
C GLU A 32 -11.69 8.25 10.01
N TYR A 33 -12.54 7.62 9.20
CA TYR A 33 -13.50 6.63 9.68
C TYR A 33 -12.83 5.37 10.25
N LEU A 34 -11.66 4.96 9.73
CA LEU A 34 -10.89 3.82 10.25
C LEU A 34 -10.26 4.16 11.61
N ARG A 35 -9.81 5.41 11.79
CA ARG A 35 -9.31 5.90 13.09
C ARG A 35 -10.39 5.88 14.16
N ARG A 36 -11.63 6.25 13.80
CA ARG A 36 -12.78 6.23 14.72
C ARG A 36 -13.13 4.84 15.24
N ILE A 37 -12.80 3.78 14.49
CA ILE A 37 -12.97 2.39 14.93
C ILE A 37 -11.67 1.78 15.48
N SER A 38 -10.71 2.61 15.87
CA SER A 38 -9.43 2.22 16.50
C SER A 38 -8.58 1.28 15.65
N VAL A 39 -8.60 1.43 14.33
CA VAL A 39 -7.67 0.70 13.44
C VAL A 39 -6.26 1.31 13.59
N PRO A 40 -5.20 0.49 13.74
CA PRO A 40 -3.83 1.00 13.84
C PRO A 40 -3.40 1.80 12.61
N ASP A 41 -2.66 2.90 12.80
CA ASP A 41 -2.22 3.77 11.68
C ASP A 41 -1.41 3.01 10.61
N VAL A 42 -0.62 2.00 11.01
CA VAL A 42 0.13 1.15 10.06
C VAL A 42 -0.79 0.41 9.07
N VAL A 43 -1.99 0.02 9.54
CA VAL A 43 -3.01 -0.63 8.72
C VAL A 43 -3.68 0.40 7.81
N ILE A 44 -3.97 1.59 8.31
CA ILE A 44 -4.55 2.69 7.54
C ILE A 44 -3.61 3.09 6.38
N ASN A 45 -2.33 3.26 6.67
CA ASN A 45 -1.31 3.58 5.67
C ASN A 45 -1.18 2.47 4.61
N CYS A 46 -1.28 1.20 5.02
CA CYS A 46 -1.30 0.07 4.10
C CYS A 46 -2.53 0.06 3.19
N VAL A 47 -3.73 0.36 3.73
CA VAL A 47 -4.96 0.49 2.92
C VAL A 47 -4.85 1.62 1.91
N ALA A 48 -4.31 2.78 2.32
CA ALA A 48 -4.08 3.91 1.42
C ALA A 48 -3.09 3.56 0.29
N ALA A 49 -1.99 2.88 0.62
CA ALA A 49 -1.00 2.44 -0.36
C ALA A 49 -1.57 1.38 -1.33
N LEU A 50 -2.42 0.50 -0.84
CA LEU A 50 -3.14 -0.49 -1.67
C LEU A 50 -4.10 0.16 -2.66
N ASP A 51 -4.87 1.16 -2.22
CA ASP A 51 -5.81 1.88 -3.10
C ASP A 51 -5.06 2.58 -4.25
N GLU A 52 -3.95 3.25 -3.93
CA GLU A 52 -3.06 3.86 -4.92
C GLU A 52 -2.49 2.81 -5.90
N TRP A 53 -1.96 1.70 -5.38
CA TRP A 53 -1.39 0.63 -6.20
C TRP A 53 -2.43 0.01 -7.15
N VAL A 54 -3.67 -0.22 -6.67
CA VAL A 54 -4.76 -0.74 -7.51
C VAL A 54 -5.13 0.25 -8.62
N ARG A 55 -5.15 1.55 -8.31
CA ARG A 55 -5.46 2.59 -9.29
C ARG A 55 -4.47 2.60 -10.45
N GLN A 56 -3.19 2.35 -10.16
CA GLN A 56 -2.10 2.28 -11.15
C GLN A 56 -2.02 0.93 -11.87
N GLY A 57 -2.57 -0.14 -11.28
CA GLY A 57 -2.55 -1.49 -11.84
C GLY A 57 -3.47 -1.71 -13.04
N GLN A 58 -3.24 -2.80 -13.76
CA GLN A 58 -4.06 -3.22 -14.91
C GLN A 58 -5.15 -4.24 -14.55
N ARG A 59 -4.97 -5.01 -13.47
CA ARG A 59 -5.84 -6.16 -13.14
C ARG A 59 -7.13 -5.76 -12.42
N TYR A 60 -7.08 -4.73 -11.61
CA TYR A 60 -8.17 -4.36 -10.70
C TYR A 60 -8.58 -2.90 -10.93
N ASP A 61 -9.87 -2.61 -10.80
CA ASP A 61 -10.42 -1.24 -10.91
C ASP A 61 -10.45 -0.53 -9.58
N SER A 62 -10.75 -1.27 -8.51
CA SER A 62 -10.86 -0.75 -7.15
C SER A 62 -10.74 -1.89 -6.15
N LEU A 63 -10.30 -1.55 -4.94
CA LEU A 63 -10.34 -2.43 -3.78
C LEU A 63 -11.52 -2.02 -2.90
N LEU A 64 -12.41 -2.96 -2.58
CA LEU A 64 -13.53 -2.74 -1.67
C LEU A 64 -13.37 -3.67 -0.48
N VAL A 65 -13.55 -3.11 0.72
CA VAL A 65 -13.47 -3.88 1.97
C VAL A 65 -14.82 -3.79 2.71
N PRO A 66 -15.88 -4.48 2.23
CA PRO A 66 -17.20 -4.42 2.86
C PRO A 66 -17.42 -5.49 3.95
N ASP A 67 -16.46 -6.38 4.20
CA ASP A 67 -16.57 -7.43 5.22
C ASP A 67 -15.80 -7.04 6.49
N ARG A 68 -16.45 -7.15 7.66
CA ARG A 68 -15.82 -6.97 8.98
C ARG A 68 -14.58 -7.86 9.14
N ARG A 69 -14.55 -9.02 8.47
CA ARG A 69 -13.41 -9.96 8.45
C ARG A 69 -12.33 -9.57 7.43
N ALA A 70 -12.68 -8.75 6.45
CA ALA A 70 -11.72 -8.27 5.46
C ALA A 70 -10.78 -7.23 6.09
N LEU A 71 -11.28 -6.38 6.99
CA LEU A 71 -10.44 -5.49 7.82
C LEU A 71 -9.66 -6.19 8.94
N THR A 72 -9.68 -7.53 9.04
CA THR A 72 -8.78 -8.23 9.97
C THR A 72 -7.36 -8.18 9.44
N ALA A 73 -6.63 -7.16 9.87
CA ALA A 73 -5.21 -7.02 9.64
C ALA A 73 -4.43 -7.92 10.60
N HIS A 74 -3.49 -8.71 10.07
CA HIS A 74 -2.46 -9.35 10.89
C HIS A 74 -1.18 -8.55 10.74
N VAL A 75 -0.65 -8.04 11.85
CA VAL A 75 0.58 -7.24 11.88
C VAL A 75 1.65 -8.09 12.53
N GLU A 76 2.70 -8.40 11.77
CA GLU A 76 3.84 -9.19 12.23
C GLU A 76 5.01 -8.26 12.53
N THR A 77 5.41 -8.20 13.80
CA THR A 77 6.54 -7.40 14.30
C THR A 77 7.33 -8.22 15.35
N PRO A 78 8.63 -8.50 15.14
CA PRO A 78 9.42 -8.19 13.95
C PRO A 78 8.92 -8.99 12.74
N ALA A 79 9.09 -8.46 11.53
CA ALA A 79 8.83 -9.22 10.32
C ALA A 79 9.63 -10.54 10.33
N PRO A 80 9.07 -11.65 9.82
CA PRO A 80 9.77 -12.93 9.82
C PRO A 80 11.09 -12.86 9.04
N ASP A 81 12.13 -13.53 9.54
CA ASP A 81 13.45 -13.57 8.91
C ASP A 81 13.34 -13.98 7.43
N GLY A 82 13.80 -13.11 6.53
CA GLY A 82 13.70 -13.33 5.09
C GLY A 82 12.38 -12.87 4.44
N ALA A 83 11.55 -12.08 5.13
CA ALA A 83 10.47 -11.29 4.53
C ALA A 83 11.03 -10.22 3.58
N ILE A 84 11.53 -10.68 2.44
CA ILE A 84 11.88 -9.86 1.30
C ILE A 84 10.65 -9.83 0.41
N MET A 85 9.86 -8.76 0.49
CA MET A 85 8.85 -8.56 -0.53
C MET A 85 9.49 -7.91 -1.77
N ARG A 86 9.08 -8.39 -2.95
CA ARG A 86 9.60 -7.98 -4.25
C ARG A 86 8.79 -6.78 -4.73
N VAL A 87 9.38 -5.59 -4.66
CA VAL A 87 8.84 -4.38 -5.28
C VAL A 87 8.87 -4.58 -6.79
N SER A 88 7.70 -4.83 -7.40
CA SER A 88 7.52 -4.80 -8.85
C SER A 88 6.78 -3.53 -9.25
N THR A 89 7.48 -2.40 -9.22
CA THR A 89 7.09 -1.21 -9.98
C THR A 89 7.55 -1.42 -11.41
N SER A 90 6.60 -1.75 -12.29
CA SER A 90 6.73 -1.64 -13.76
C SER A 90 8.11 -1.98 -14.35
N GLY A 91 8.38 -3.26 -14.56
CA GLY A 91 9.44 -3.73 -15.47
C GLY A 91 10.90 -3.66 -14.98
N ALA A 92 11.18 -3.15 -13.78
CA ALA A 92 12.53 -3.17 -13.21
C ALA A 92 12.76 -4.39 -12.30
N MET A 93 14.02 -4.86 -12.22
CA MET A 93 14.46 -5.95 -11.35
C MET A 93 13.93 -5.76 -9.92
N ALA A 94 13.24 -6.78 -9.41
CA ALA A 94 12.72 -6.80 -8.05
C ALA A 94 13.86 -6.58 -7.04
N GLN A 95 13.87 -5.42 -6.40
CA GLN A 95 14.89 -5.06 -5.41
C GLN A 95 14.37 -5.40 -4.01
N ALA A 96 15.16 -6.17 -3.27
CA ALA A 96 14.87 -6.57 -1.91
C ALA A 96 14.96 -5.35 -0.98
N SER A 97 13.84 -4.90 -0.42
CA SER A 97 13.84 -3.84 0.60
C SER A 97 13.80 -4.48 2.00
N PRO A 98 14.58 -3.97 2.98
CA PRO A 98 14.45 -4.40 4.37
C PRO A 98 13.06 -4.02 4.90
N ILE A 99 12.43 -4.94 5.64
CA ILE A 99 11.08 -4.78 6.18
C ILE A 99 11.15 -5.09 7.68
N ASP A 100 10.63 -4.18 8.51
CA ASP A 100 10.57 -4.34 9.97
C ASP A 100 9.21 -4.89 10.41
N THR A 101 8.16 -4.60 9.64
CA THR A 101 6.78 -5.01 9.94
C THR A 101 6.05 -5.44 8.68
N LEU A 102 5.35 -6.56 8.75
CA LEU A 102 4.56 -7.09 7.64
C LEU A 102 3.07 -7.04 8.01
N VAL A 103 2.28 -6.37 7.17
CA VAL A 103 0.83 -6.24 7.36
C VAL A 103 0.11 -7.12 6.35
N HIS A 104 -0.66 -8.09 6.83
CA HIS A 104 -1.57 -8.90 6.02
C HIS A 104 -3.00 -8.39 6.13
N LEU A 105 -3.64 -8.18 4.99
CA LEU A 105 -5.02 -7.74 4.90
C LEU A 105 -5.83 -8.69 4.02
N ARG A 106 -7.13 -8.72 4.25
CA ARG A 106 -8.08 -9.48 3.44
C ARG A 106 -9.04 -8.50 2.76
N GLY A 107 -9.54 -8.82 1.59
CA GLY A 107 -10.37 -7.87 0.85
C GLY A 107 -11.06 -8.49 -0.35
N PHE A 108 -11.83 -7.67 -1.04
CA PHE A 108 -12.37 -7.99 -2.35
C PHE A 108 -11.90 -6.93 -3.33
N ALA A 109 -11.39 -7.36 -4.47
CA ALA A 109 -10.98 -6.46 -5.54
C ALA A 109 -11.92 -6.61 -6.73
N LYS A 110 -12.34 -5.48 -7.30
CA LYS A 110 -13.14 -5.47 -8.54
C LYS A 110 -12.20 -5.71 -9.71
N VAL A 111 -12.45 -6.78 -10.46
CA VAL A 111 -11.63 -7.12 -11.62
C VAL A 111 -11.90 -6.14 -12.77
N ARG A 112 -10.85 -5.60 -13.37
CA ARG A 112 -10.97 -4.61 -14.44
C ARG A 112 -11.71 -5.17 -15.65
N GLY A 113 -12.70 -4.43 -16.13
CA GLY A 113 -13.52 -4.83 -17.28
C GLY A 113 -14.46 -6.02 -17.01
N LYS A 114 -14.61 -6.45 -15.76
CA LYS A 114 -15.57 -7.49 -15.36
C LYS A 114 -16.48 -6.99 -14.26
N TYR A 115 -17.73 -7.42 -14.26
CA TYR A 115 -18.67 -7.19 -13.15
C TYR A 115 -18.50 -8.26 -12.05
N ALA A 116 -17.25 -8.54 -11.67
CA ALA A 116 -16.92 -9.60 -10.73
C ALA A 116 -15.98 -9.09 -9.63
N TRP A 117 -16.26 -9.50 -8.40
CA TRP A 117 -15.43 -9.28 -7.23
C TRP A 117 -14.62 -10.54 -6.93
N GLU A 118 -13.31 -10.39 -6.81
CA GLU A 118 -12.39 -11.48 -6.49
C GLU A 118 -11.90 -11.32 -5.04
N PRO A 119 -12.01 -12.35 -4.18
CA PRO A 119 -11.43 -12.29 -2.85
C PRO A 119 -9.90 -12.26 -2.96
N VAL A 120 -9.26 -11.38 -2.20
CA VAL A 120 -7.81 -11.14 -2.27
C VAL A 120 -7.17 -11.17 -0.87
N LYS A 121 -5.91 -11.58 -0.84
CA LYS A 121 -4.99 -11.36 0.28
C LYS A 121 -4.04 -10.24 -0.13
N ALA A 122 -4.06 -9.16 0.62
CA ALA A 122 -3.17 -8.02 0.47
C ALA A 122 -2.04 -8.11 1.49
N THR A 123 -0.87 -7.62 1.10
CA THR A 123 0.35 -7.61 1.92
C THR A 123 1.05 -6.27 1.74
N CYS A 124 1.39 -5.60 2.84
CA CYS A 124 2.23 -4.42 2.84
C CYS A 124 3.49 -4.65 3.68
N GLY A 125 4.64 -4.34 3.10
CA GLY A 125 5.91 -4.26 3.81
C GLY A 125 6.12 -2.86 4.37
N VAL A 126 6.50 -2.77 5.64
CA VAL A 126 6.74 -1.51 6.34
C VAL A 126 8.20 -1.45 6.81
N TRP A 127 8.85 -0.32 6.52
CA TRP A 127 10.21 0.00 6.96
C TRP A 127 10.22 1.38 7.58
N HIS A 128 10.71 1.52 8.82
CA HIS A 128 10.68 2.80 9.56
C HIS A 128 9.34 3.55 9.47
N SER A 129 8.22 2.84 9.67
CA SER A 129 6.85 3.39 9.57
C SER A 129 6.40 3.83 8.17
N HIS A 130 7.19 3.60 7.13
CA HIS A 130 6.83 3.84 5.73
C HIS A 130 6.46 2.54 5.00
N ILE A 131 5.44 2.60 4.15
CA ILE A 131 5.09 1.48 3.28
C ILE A 131 6.11 1.42 2.14
N VAL A 132 6.87 0.33 2.06
CA VAL A 132 7.92 0.14 1.03
C VAL A 132 7.55 -0.88 -0.04
N ASP A 133 6.59 -1.76 0.25
CA ASP A 133 6.07 -2.70 -0.74
C ASP A 133 4.59 -3.01 -0.51
N VAL A 134 3.90 -3.31 -1.61
CA VAL A 134 2.49 -3.67 -1.65
C VAL A 134 2.30 -4.78 -2.66
N ALA A 135 1.64 -5.86 -2.24
CA ALA A 135 1.23 -6.91 -3.16
C ALA A 135 -0.19 -7.38 -2.89
N LEU A 136 -0.88 -7.74 -3.97
CA LEU A 136 -2.22 -8.31 -3.96
C LEU A 136 -2.19 -9.69 -4.61
N LYS A 137 -2.69 -10.70 -3.89
CA LYS A 137 -2.81 -12.07 -4.39
C LYS A 137 -4.28 -12.50 -4.35
N PRO A 138 -4.83 -13.05 -5.45
CA PRO A 138 -6.11 -13.74 -5.42
C PRO A 138 -6.11 -14.82 -4.35
N ARG A 139 -7.22 -14.92 -3.63
CA ARG A 139 -7.51 -16.09 -2.83
C ARG A 139 -8.47 -16.96 -3.64
N PRO A 140 -8.18 -18.25 -3.85
CA PRO A 140 -9.24 -19.13 -4.31
C PRO A 140 -10.36 -19.09 -3.27
N ALA A 141 -11.59 -18.79 -3.69
CA ALA A 141 -12.74 -18.98 -2.82
C ALA A 141 -12.67 -20.43 -2.31
N HIS A 142 -12.69 -20.65 -1.00
CA HIS A 142 -12.79 -22.00 -0.47
C HIS A 142 -14.07 -22.61 -1.04
N THR A 143 -13.92 -23.60 -1.89
CA THR A 143 -14.98 -24.50 -2.29
C THR A 143 -15.22 -25.45 -1.13
N ASP A 144 -15.81 -24.97 -0.04
CA ASP A 144 -16.21 -25.83 1.08
C ASP A 144 -17.70 -25.65 1.35
N SER A 145 -18.49 -26.53 0.75
CA SER A 145 -19.42 -27.39 1.46
C SER A 145 -20.07 -28.36 0.48
N THR A 146 -19.34 -29.41 0.10
CA THR A 146 -20.00 -30.70 -0.13
C THR A 146 -20.53 -31.13 1.23
N ILE A 147 -21.81 -30.89 1.46
CA ILE A 147 -22.56 -31.53 2.54
C ILE A 147 -22.57 -33.02 2.19
N GLN A 148 -21.87 -33.82 2.99
CA GLN A 148 -22.02 -35.27 3.01
C GLN A 148 -22.76 -35.67 4.29
#